data_AF-A0A4Q1AW26-F1
#
_entry.id   AF-A0A4Q1AW26-F1
#
_cell.length_a   1.000
_cell.length_b   1.000
_cell.length_c   1.000
_cell.angle_alpha   90.00
_cell.angle_beta   90.00
_cell.angle_gamma   90.00
#
_symmetry.space_group_name_H-M   'P 1'
#
loop_
_entity.id
_entity.type
_entity.pdbx_description
1 polymer ?
#
loop_
_entity_poly.entity_id
_entity_poly.type
_entity_poly.pdbx_seq_one_letter_code
_entity_poly.pdbx_strand_id
1 'polypeptide(L)'
;MNKINPIYIISLVFVLFLFSLSLLSSSKNALNTIESELKELNKLSLEYKEYKNNWFNKEEIEKRVDRLVKSISFKNEKVLVSQSENIIKIKIQSKDEKVLEKFLKRVLNEKFILKKLDVKKDSIYLEIGVKV
;
A
#
# COMPACT_ATOMS: atom_id res chain seq x y z
N MET A 1 2.59 66.90 -37.07
CA MET A 1 2.34 65.47 -36.72
C MET A 1 3.66 64.87 -36.26
N ASN A 2 3.78 64.53 -34.98
CA ASN A 2 5.04 64.02 -34.41
C ASN A 2 5.30 62.61 -34.92
N LYS A 3 6.37 62.44 -35.70
CA LYS A 3 6.82 61.12 -36.16
C LYS A 3 7.50 60.43 -34.98
N ILE A 4 6.96 59.30 -34.55
CA ILE A 4 7.58 58.46 -33.51
C ILE A 4 8.87 57.87 -34.10
N ASN A 5 9.97 57.94 -33.35
CA ASN A 5 11.23 57.34 -33.79
C ASN A 5 11.08 55.80 -33.83
N PRO A 6 11.33 55.16 -34.99
CA PRO A 6 11.20 53.72 -35.17
C PRO A 6 11.96 52.87 -34.15
N ILE A 7 13.06 53.38 -33.60
CA ILE A 7 13.88 52.70 -32.58
C ILE A 7 13.08 52.43 -31.30
N TYR A 8 12.20 53.34 -30.89
CA TYR A 8 11.36 53.13 -29.70
C TYR A 8 10.34 52.00 -29.90
N ILE A 9 9.81 51.87 -31.12
CA ILE A 9 8.88 50.80 -31.48
C ILE A 9 9.60 49.45 -31.45
N ILE A 10 10.80 49.37 -32.03
CA ILE A 10 11.63 48.16 -32.06
C ILE A 10 12.01 47.74 -30.63
N SER A 11 12.43 48.70 -29.79
CA SER A 11 12.80 48.43 -28.40
C SER A 11 11.61 47.91 -27.59
N LEU A 12 10.43 48.49 -27.77
CA LEU A 12 9.20 48.04 -27.11
C LEU A 12 8.86 46.59 -27.50
N VAL A 13 8.89 46.28 -28.80
CA VAL A 13 8.65 44.91 -29.30
C VAL A 13 9.65 43.92 -28.73
N PHE A 14 10.93 44.31 -28.64
CA PHE A 14 11.97 43.47 -28.07
C PHE A 14 11.74 43.17 -26.58
N VAL A 15 11.36 44.18 -25.80
CA VAL A 15 11.02 44.00 -24.37
C VAL A 15 9.81 43.08 -24.20
N LEU A 16 8.76 43.28 -24.99
CA LEU A 16 7.57 42.42 -24.98
C LEU A 16 7.91 40.97 -25.35
N PHE A 17 8.82 40.78 -26.31
CA PHE A 17 9.29 39.46 -26.71
C PHE A 17 10.04 38.76 -25.56
N LEU A 18 10.98 39.45 -24.90
CA LEU A 18 11.69 38.89 -23.75
C LEU A 18 10.74 38.55 -22.60
N PHE A 19 9.76 39.41 -22.33
CA PHE A 19 8.74 39.17 -21.31
C PHE A 19 7.90 37.92 -21.64
N SER A 20 7.50 37.76 -22.91
CA SER A 20 6.78 36.56 -23.36
C SER A 20 7.60 35.29 -23.19
N LEU A 21 8.91 35.32 -23.47
CA LEU A 21 9.79 34.16 -23.26
C LEU A 21 9.91 33.81 -21.77
N SER A 22 10.00 34.82 -20.90
CA SER A 22 10.06 34.62 -19.45
C SER A 22 8.78 33.98 -18.89
N LEU A 23 7.62 34.46 -19.33
CA LEU A 23 6.32 33.87 -18.96
C LEU A 23 6.21 32.42 -19.45
N LEU A 24 6.58 32.17 -20.71
CA LEU A 24 6.55 30.82 -21.28
C LEU A 24 7.46 29.86 -20.52
N SER A 25 8.66 30.29 -20.17
CA SER A 25 9.59 29.48 -19.37
C SER A 25 9.04 29.17 -17.98
N SER A 26 8.40 30.16 -17.34
CA SER A 26 7.79 29.98 -16.02
C SER A 26 6.64 28.97 -16.06
N SER A 27 5.75 29.09 -17.05
CA SER A 27 4.65 28.14 -17.27
C SER A 27 5.14 26.73 -17.57
N LYS A 28 6.22 26.60 -18.35
CA LYS A 28 6.85 25.29 -18.63
C LYS A 28 7.39 24.65 -17.35
N ASN A 29 8.04 25.42 -16.48
CA ASN A 29 8.56 24.91 -15.22
C ASN A 29 7.42 24.48 -14.29
N ALA A 30 6.34 25.27 -14.19
CA ALA A 30 5.16 24.91 -13.42
C ALA A 30 4.50 23.61 -13.92
N LEU A 31 4.39 23.44 -15.25
CA LEU A 31 3.89 22.22 -15.86
C LEU A 31 4.76 21.00 -15.50
N ASN A 32 6.08 21.13 -15.58
CA ASN A 32 7.00 20.05 -15.22
C ASN A 32 6.84 19.64 -13.75
N THR A 33 6.66 20.61 -12.84
CA THR A 33 6.42 20.34 -11.41
C THR A 33 5.11 19.57 -11.23
N ILE A 34 4.01 20.05 -11.82
CA ILE A 34 2.70 19.37 -11.74
C ILE A 34 2.78 17.95 -12.31
N GLU A 35 3.49 17.75 -13.42
CA GLU A 35 3.66 16.43 -14.02
C GLU A 35 4.43 15.48 -13.08
N SER A 36 5.46 15.98 -12.39
CA SER A 36 6.19 15.19 -11.39
C SER A 36 5.33 14.81 -10.18
N GLU A 37 4.56 15.77 -9.64
CA GLU A 37 3.64 15.53 -8.53
C GLU A 37 2.54 14.53 -8.91
N LEU A 38 1.99 14.63 -10.12
CA LEU A 38 1.01 13.67 -10.63
C LEU A 38 1.60 12.25 -10.76
N LYS A 39 2.86 12.11 -11.18
CA LYS A 39 3.53 10.81 -11.23
C LYS A 39 3.69 10.21 -9.84
N GLU A 40 4.08 11.02 -8.85
CA GLU A 40 4.18 10.58 -7.46
C GLU A 40 2.83 10.18 -6.86
N LEU A 41 1.79 11.00 -7.07
CA LEU A 41 0.43 10.69 -6.62
C LEU A 41 -0.09 9.40 -7.25
N ASN A 42 0.15 9.19 -8.54
CA ASN A 42 -0.24 7.95 -9.21
C ASN A 42 0.47 6.74 -8.59
N LYS A 43 1.78 6.84 -8.33
CA LYS A 43 2.54 5.79 -7.65
C LYS A 43 1.96 5.51 -6.25
N LEU A 44 1.74 6.54 -5.45
CA LEU A 44 1.16 6.40 -4.10
C LEU A 44 -0.24 5.78 -4.15
N SER A 45 -1.06 6.13 -5.14
CA SER A 45 -2.40 5.57 -5.31
C SER A 45 -2.37 4.08 -5.65
N LEU A 46 -1.42 3.65 -6.49
CA LEU A 46 -1.21 2.25 -6.84
C LEU A 46 -0.73 1.46 -5.63
N GLU A 47 0.27 1.99 -4.92
CA GLU A 47 0.76 1.39 -3.67
C GLU A 47 -0.38 1.23 -2.65
N TYR A 48 -1.16 2.29 -2.41
CA TYR A 48 -2.32 2.22 -1.51
C TYR A 48 -3.34 1.18 -1.95
N LYS A 49 -3.66 1.09 -3.25
CA LYS A 49 -4.57 0.09 -3.79
C LYS A 49 -4.03 -1.33 -3.55
N GLU A 50 -2.74 -1.56 -3.74
CA GLU A 50 -2.10 -2.84 -3.45
C GLU A 50 -2.12 -3.16 -1.96
N TYR A 51 -1.85 -2.20 -1.08
CA TYR A 51 -1.98 -2.38 0.37
C TYR A 51 -3.41 -2.75 0.74
N LYS A 52 -4.40 -2.00 0.24
CA LYS A 52 -5.82 -2.25 0.50
C LYS A 52 -6.23 -3.66 0.09
N ASN A 53 -5.87 -4.06 -1.13
CA ASN A 53 -6.23 -5.37 -1.68
C ASN A 53 -5.48 -6.52 -0.99
N ASN A 54 -4.21 -6.33 -0.60
CA ASN A 54 -3.43 -7.39 0.01
C ASN A 54 -3.76 -7.62 1.48
N TRP A 55 -4.11 -6.57 2.23
CA TRP A 55 -4.25 -6.62 3.69
C TRP A 55 -5.70 -6.59 4.19
N PHE A 56 -6.66 -6.14 3.37
CA PHE A 56 -8.06 -5.98 3.78
C PHE A 56 -9.07 -6.67 2.85
N ASN A 57 -8.61 -7.45 1.86
CA ASN A 57 -9.50 -8.27 1.05
C ASN A 57 -9.89 -9.54 1.82
N LYS A 58 -11.14 -9.58 2.29
CA LYS A 58 -11.71 -10.69 3.05
C LYS A 58 -11.53 -12.06 2.39
N GLU A 59 -11.89 -12.19 1.11
CA GLU A 59 -11.83 -13.46 0.40
C GLU A 59 -10.39 -13.98 0.28
N GLU A 60 -9.44 -13.07 0.05
CA GLU A 60 -8.03 -13.42 -0.08
C GLU A 60 -7.42 -13.81 1.27
N ILE A 61 -7.79 -13.11 2.35
CA ILE A 61 -7.39 -13.45 3.72
C ILE A 61 -7.93 -14.82 4.10
N GLU A 62 -9.21 -15.09 3.84
CA GLU A 62 -9.82 -16.40 4.07
C GLU A 62 -9.07 -17.50 3.33
N LYS A 63 -8.77 -17.33 2.03
CA LYS A 63 -7.98 -18.29 1.25
C LYS A 63 -6.58 -18.53 1.83
N ARG A 64 -5.91 -17.48 2.34
CA ARG A 64 -4.60 -17.63 3.00
C ARG A 64 -4.71 -18.39 4.31
N VAL A 65 -5.70 -18.08 5.13
CA VAL A 65 -5.99 -18.82 6.37
C VAL A 65 -6.26 -20.29 6.05
N ASP A 66 -7.08 -20.56 5.05
CA ASP A 66 -7.44 -21.92 4.65
C ASP A 66 -6.20 -22.70 4.18
N ARG A 67 -5.32 -22.08 3.38
CA ARG A 67 -4.03 -22.66 2.97
C ARG A 67 -3.08 -22.90 4.15
N LEU A 68 -3.08 -22.00 5.13
CA LEU A 68 -2.24 -22.12 6.32
C LEU A 68 -2.69 -23.31 7.17
N VAL A 69 -3.98 -23.42 7.44
CA VAL A 69 -4.56 -24.46 8.31
C VAL A 69 -4.58 -25.83 7.64
N LYS A 70 -4.92 -25.91 6.35
CA LYS A 70 -4.96 -27.17 5.58
C LYS A 70 -3.57 -27.66 5.15
N SER A 71 -2.51 -26.98 5.57
CA SER A 71 -1.16 -27.43 5.25
C SER A 71 -0.89 -28.82 5.83
N ILE A 72 -0.23 -29.67 5.05
CA ILE A 72 0.24 -31.00 5.46
C ILE A 72 1.00 -30.95 6.79
N SER A 73 1.69 -29.84 7.08
CA SER A 73 2.45 -29.63 8.31
C SER A 73 1.61 -29.64 9.59
N PHE A 74 0.29 -29.47 9.49
CA PHE A 74 -0.62 -29.37 10.63
C PHE A 74 -1.79 -30.37 10.56
N LYS A 75 -1.75 -31.30 9.60
CA LYS A 75 -2.86 -32.24 9.33
C LYS A 75 -3.22 -33.11 10.55
N ASN A 76 -2.25 -33.40 11.40
CA ASN A 76 -2.42 -34.24 12.59
C ASN A 76 -2.67 -33.42 13.87
N GLU A 77 -2.68 -32.08 13.77
CA GLU A 77 -2.86 -31.20 14.91
C GLU A 77 -4.30 -30.74 15.05
N LYS A 78 -4.70 -30.40 16.28
CA LYS A 78 -6.03 -29.84 16.54
C LYS A 78 -6.00 -28.34 16.24
N VAL A 79 -6.44 -27.97 15.04
CA VAL A 79 -6.63 -26.57 14.63
C VAL A 79 -8.11 -26.21 14.68
N LEU A 80 -8.45 -25.20 15.47
CA LEU A 80 -9.79 -24.62 15.55
C LEU A 80 -9.78 -23.27 14.85
N VAL A 81 -10.70 -23.09 13.89
CA VAL A 81 -10.91 -21.82 13.20
C VAL A 81 -12.33 -21.37 13.48
N SER A 82 -12.49 -20.13 13.93
CA SER A 82 -13.79 -19.48 14.10
C SER A 82 -13.76 -18.14 13.39
N GLN A 83 -14.81 -17.88 12.62
CA GLN A 83 -14.91 -16.66 11.82
C GLN A 83 -16.06 -15.79 12.33
N SER A 84 -15.79 -14.49 12.46
CA SER A 84 -16.77 -13.43 12.67
C SER A 84 -16.68 -12.43 11.52
N GLU A 85 -17.57 -11.42 11.49
CA GLU A 85 -17.62 -10.46 10.37
C GLU A 85 -16.28 -9.77 10.09
N ASN A 86 -15.56 -9.38 11.15
CA ASN A 86 -14.34 -8.57 11.06
C ASN A 86 -13.06 -9.31 11.51
N ILE A 87 -13.18 -10.50 12.09
CA ILE A 87 -12.07 -11.21 12.73
C ILE A 87 -12.13 -12.70 12.40
N ILE A 88 -10.98 -13.30 12.09
CA ILE A 88 -10.79 -14.75 12.04
C ILE A 88 -9.92 -15.14 13.24
N LYS A 89 -10.43 -16.05 14.07
CA LYS A 89 -9.76 -16.60 15.24
C LYS A 89 -9.20 -17.97 14.90
N ILE A 90 -7.91 -18.19 15.13
CA ILE A 90 -7.28 -19.50 14.94
C ILE A 90 -6.65 -19.92 16.25
N LYS A 91 -6.88 -21.17 16.64
CA LYS A 91 -6.19 -21.82 17.75
C LYS A 91 -5.59 -23.13 17.27
N ILE A 92 -4.29 -23.29 17.40
CA ILE A 92 -3.60 -24.57 17.22
C ILE A 92 -3.18 -25.10 18.59
N GLN A 93 -3.36 -26.40 18.80
CA GLN A 93 -2.83 -27.10 19.97
C GLN A 93 -1.94 -28.23 19.50
N SER A 94 -0.72 -28.29 20.02
CA SER A 94 0.24 -29.35 19.73
C SER A 94 1.11 -29.63 20.95
N LYS A 95 1.54 -30.88 21.09
CA LYS A 95 2.56 -31.28 22.06
C LYS A 95 3.98 -31.14 21.49
N ASP A 96 4.11 -31.01 20.17
CA ASP A 96 5.40 -30.83 19.50
C ASP A 96 5.68 -29.33 19.33
N GLU A 97 6.68 -28.85 20.06
CA GLU A 97 7.13 -27.46 20.00
C GLU A 97 7.57 -27.05 18.58
N LYS A 98 8.16 -27.97 17.80
CA LYS A 98 8.58 -27.67 16.42
C LYS A 98 7.40 -27.36 15.51
N VAL A 99 6.25 -27.99 15.77
CA VAL A 99 5.03 -27.74 14.99
C VAL A 99 4.47 -26.35 15.32
N LEU A 100 4.47 -25.97 16.61
CA LEU A 100 4.07 -24.64 17.05
C LEU A 100 5.01 -23.55 16.51
N GLU A 101 6.32 -23.78 16.54
CA GLU A 101 7.32 -22.87 15.97
C GLU A 101 7.12 -22.69 14.45
N LYS A 102 6.89 -23.78 13.72
CA LYS A 102 6.62 -23.75 12.28
C LYS A 102 5.33 -23.02 11.95
N PHE A 103 4.29 -23.22 12.77
CA PHE A 103 3.04 -22.50 12.65
C PHE A 103 3.24 -20.99 12.85
N LEU A 104 3.93 -20.60 13.92
CA LEU A 104 4.23 -19.20 14.22
C LEU A 104 5.02 -18.55 13.07
N LYS A 105 6.09 -19.20 12.60
CA LYS A 105 6.88 -18.72 11.46
C LYS A 105 6.03 -18.51 10.20
N ARG A 106 5.10 -19.43 9.92
CA ARG A 106 4.18 -19.28 8.79
C ARG A 106 3.22 -18.10 8.97
N VAL A 107 2.61 -17.96 10.14
CA VAL A 107 1.68 -16.85 10.42
C VAL A 107 2.38 -15.50 10.27
N LEU A 108 3.62 -15.38 10.77
CA LEU A 108 4.38 -14.12 10.72
C LEU A 108 4.92 -13.78 9.33
N ASN A 109 5.07 -14.76 8.44
CA ASN A 109 5.49 -14.54 7.05
C ASN A 109 4.33 -14.24 6.11
N GLU A 110 3.08 -14.44 6.54
CA GLU A 110 1.89 -14.15 5.76
C GLU A 110 1.45 -12.70 5.95
N LYS A 111 0.81 -12.12 4.92
CA LYS A 111 0.26 -10.76 4.97
C LYS A 111 -1.06 -10.74 5.74
N PHE A 112 -0.98 -10.86 7.07
CA PHE A 112 -2.12 -10.81 7.98
C PHE A 112 -2.02 -9.60 8.92
N ILE A 113 -3.18 -8.99 9.21
CA ILE A 113 -3.29 -8.00 10.28
C ILE A 113 -3.54 -8.76 11.59
N LEU A 114 -2.49 -9.00 12.36
CA LEU A 114 -2.61 -9.65 13.66
C LEU A 114 -3.16 -8.64 14.68
N LYS A 115 -4.40 -8.87 15.14
CA LYS A 115 -5.04 -8.10 16.21
C LYS A 115 -4.62 -8.60 17.58
N LYS A 116 -4.41 -9.91 17.70
CA LYS A 116 -3.96 -10.57 18.93
C LYS A 116 -3.14 -11.80 18.58
N LEU A 117 -2.08 -12.04 19.34
CA LEU A 117 -1.26 -13.24 19.30
C LEU A 117 -0.94 -13.64 20.74
N ASP A 118 -1.31 -14.86 21.12
CA ASP A 118 -1.04 -15.46 22.43
C ASP A 118 -0.34 -16.80 22.20
N VAL A 119 0.87 -16.92 22.75
CA VAL A 119 1.75 -18.08 22.56
C VAL A 119 1.94 -18.75 23.91
N LYS A 120 1.53 -20.01 24.00
CA LYS A 120 1.66 -20.87 25.16
C LYS A 120 2.48 -22.10 24.81
N LYS A 121 2.93 -22.82 25.84
CA LYS A 121 3.77 -24.02 25.69
C LYS A 121 3.15 -25.09 24.79
N ASP A 122 1.83 -25.24 24.81
CA ASP A 122 1.08 -26.30 24.12
C ASP A 122 0.12 -25.76 23.05
N SER A 123 0.06 -24.44 22.87
CA SER A 123 -0.94 -23.82 22.03
C SER A 123 -0.59 -22.42 21.57
N ILE A 124 -1.05 -22.07 20.38
CA ILE A 124 -0.98 -20.71 19.84
C ILE A 124 -2.39 -20.27 19.49
N TYR A 125 -2.76 -19.08 19.94
CA TYR A 125 -4.02 -18.42 19.60
C TYR A 125 -3.72 -17.11 18.87
N LEU A 126 -4.46 -16.85 17.80
CA LEU A 126 -4.32 -15.63 17.02
C LEU A 126 -5.66 -15.10 16.53
N GLU A 127 -5.73 -13.79 16.37
CA GLU A 127 -6.85 -13.07 15.79
C GLU A 127 -6.37 -12.26 14.59
N ILE A 128 -6.93 -12.54 13.42
CA ILE A 128 -6.64 -11.85 12.16
C ILE A 128 -7.78 -10.89 11.86
N GLY A 129 -7.46 -9.62 11.65
CA GLY A 129 -8.40 -8.62 11.15
C GLY A 129 -8.68 -8.81 9.67
N VAL A 130 -9.96 -8.76 9.29
CA VAL A 130 -10.44 -9.03 7.93
C VAL A 130 -11.01 -7.77 7.26
N LYS A 131 -11.27 -6.72 8.04
CA LYS A 131 -11.80 -5.44 7.60
C LYS A 131 -11.09 -4.29 8.35
N VAL A 132 -10.91 -3.15 7.67
CA VAL A 132 -10.44 -1.88 8.29
C VAL A 132 -11.48 -1.44 9.30
#